data_AF-A0A0K8TAU2-F1
#
_entry.id   AF-A0A0K8TAU2-F1
#
_cell.length_a   1.000
_cell.length_b   1.000
_cell.length_c   1.000
_cell.angle_alpha   90.00
_cell.angle_beta   90.00
_cell.angle_gamma   90.00
#
_symmetry.space_group_name_H-M   'P 1'
#
loop_
_entity.id
_entity.type
_entity.pdbx_description
1 polymer ?
#
loop_
_entity_poly.entity_id
_entity_poly.type
_entity_poly.pdbx_seq_one_letter_code
_entity_poly.pdbx_strand_id
1 'polypeptide(L)'
;LRFQAIEAHMVGIAPTEGEEWTEAAIDCFVDMTCCGQWRAMVAEIVGYRKGSKNTAHSGSPIPCIKLYDPDGAPGIDLGTQLVQKNMAKQAPIEDLSPQFDLNVTDDENW
;
A
#
# COMPACT_ATOMS: atom_id res chain seq x y z
N LEU A 1 18.89 17.40 3.62
CA LEU A 1 18.40 16.11 3.08
C LEU A 1 16.88 16.14 3.13
N ARG A 2 16.16 15.80 2.06
CA ARG A 2 14.69 15.69 2.10
C ARG A 2 14.27 14.51 2.99
N PHE A 3 13.05 14.51 3.54
CA PHE A 3 12.52 13.30 4.18
C PHE A 3 12.52 12.14 3.19
N GLN A 4 12.96 10.97 3.65
CA GLN A 4 13.17 9.79 2.80
C GLN A 4 12.04 8.75 2.95
N ALA A 5 11.31 8.76 4.07
CA ALA A 5 10.17 7.89 4.27
C ALA A 5 8.97 8.42 3.47
N ILE A 6 8.34 7.53 2.71
CA ILE A 6 7.15 7.82 1.90
C ILE A 6 6.08 6.85 2.38
N GLU A 7 4.92 7.38 2.76
CA GLU A 7 3.74 6.56 3.05
C GLU A 7 3.25 5.92 1.74
N ALA A 8 2.85 4.65 1.80
CA ALA A 8 2.31 3.92 0.65
C ALA A 8 1.21 2.96 1.12
N HIS A 9 0.40 2.47 0.17
CA HIS A 9 -0.67 1.51 0.43
C HIS A 9 -0.66 0.38 -0.57
N MET A 10 -0.86 -0.84 -0.10
CA MET A 10 -0.88 -2.02 -0.96
C MET A 10 -2.27 -2.24 -1.53
N VAL A 11 -2.39 -2.33 -2.86
CA VAL A 11 -3.69 -2.46 -3.53
C VAL A 11 -4.21 -3.89 -3.55
N GLY A 12 -5.52 -4.03 -3.74
CA GLY A 12 -6.15 -5.31 -4.11
C GLY A 12 -6.29 -6.31 -2.97
N ILE A 13 -5.98 -5.91 -1.74
CA ILE A 13 -6.13 -6.74 -0.55
C ILE A 13 -6.77 -5.97 0.61
N ALA A 14 -7.38 -6.71 1.52
CA ALA A 14 -7.95 -6.19 2.77
C ALA A 14 -7.74 -7.21 3.91
N PRO A 15 -7.95 -6.80 5.18
CA PRO A 15 -7.95 -7.72 6.30
C PRO A 15 -8.93 -8.87 6.10
N THR A 16 -8.56 -10.06 6.58
CA THR A 16 -9.38 -11.27 6.46
C THR A 16 -10.75 -11.08 7.11
N GLU A 17 -10.78 -10.49 8.31
CA GLU A 17 -11.98 -10.24 9.10
C GLU A 17 -12.02 -8.78 9.56
N GLY A 18 -13.21 -8.18 9.59
CA GLY A 18 -13.39 -6.79 10.04
C GLY A 18 -12.64 -5.76 9.20
N GLU A 19 -12.22 -4.68 9.85
CA GLU A 19 -11.54 -3.52 9.26
C GLU A 19 -10.05 -3.43 9.64
N GLU A 20 -9.57 -4.24 10.59
CA GLU A 20 -8.21 -4.18 11.14
C GLU A 20 -7.38 -5.41 10.75
N TRP A 21 -6.09 -5.21 10.50
CA TRP A 21 -5.15 -6.31 10.26
C TRP A 21 -4.85 -7.06 11.55
N THR A 22 -4.89 -8.39 11.52
CA THR A 22 -4.48 -9.22 12.66
C THR A 22 -2.97 -9.11 12.87
N GLU A 23 -2.50 -9.28 14.12
CA GLU A 23 -1.06 -9.29 14.44
C GLU A 23 -0.30 -10.31 13.57
N ALA A 24 -0.88 -11.51 13.38
CA ALA A 24 -0.28 -12.54 12.54
C ALA A 24 -0.11 -12.11 11.06
N ALA A 25 -1.05 -11.34 10.52
CA ALA A 25 -0.92 -10.80 9.17
C ALA A 25 0.15 -9.70 9.08
N ILE A 26 0.25 -8.87 10.12
CA ILE A 26 1.28 -7.82 10.25
C ILE A 26 2.67 -8.47 10.33
N ASP A 27 2.86 -9.44 11.21
CA ASP A 27 4.13 -10.17 11.37
C ASP A 27 4.54 -10.88 10.08
N CYS A 28 3.59 -11.54 9.41
CA CYS A 28 3.84 -12.17 8.11
C CYS A 28 4.31 -11.14 7.07
N PHE A 29 3.71 -9.94 7.03
CA PHE A 29 4.14 -8.89 6.11
C PHE A 29 5.52 -8.32 6.47
N VAL A 30 5.81 -8.14 7.75
CA VAL A 30 7.13 -7.71 8.25
C VAL A 30 8.23 -8.70 7.84
N ASP A 31 7.98 -9.99 8.00
CA ASP A 31 8.91 -11.04 7.60
C ASP A 31 9.13 -11.08 6.09
N MET A 32 8.03 -11.05 5.30
CA MET A 32 8.08 -11.08 3.85
C MET A 32 8.81 -9.87 3.24
N THR A 33 8.74 -8.71 3.89
CA THR A 33 9.43 -7.48 3.45
C THR A 33 10.82 -7.33 4.04
N CYS A 34 11.22 -8.19 4.98
CA CYS A 34 12.45 -8.03 5.78
C CYS A 34 12.55 -6.61 6.36
N CYS A 35 11.44 -6.12 6.93
CA CYS A 35 11.31 -4.73 7.37
C CYS A 35 12.45 -4.33 8.32
N GLY A 36 13.09 -3.19 8.04
CA GLY A 36 14.23 -2.68 8.82
C GLY A 36 15.57 -3.37 8.56
N GLN A 37 15.64 -4.33 7.63
CA GLN A 37 16.86 -5.10 7.33
C GLN A 37 17.55 -4.67 6.02
N TRP A 38 17.13 -3.56 5.41
CA TRP A 38 17.75 -2.99 4.21
C TRP A 38 17.75 -3.92 2.98
N ARG A 39 16.79 -4.85 2.93
CA ARG A 39 16.54 -5.66 1.73
C ARG A 39 15.84 -4.80 0.66
N ALA A 40 16.35 -4.85 -0.57
CA ALA A 40 15.72 -4.18 -1.69
C ALA A 40 14.44 -4.92 -2.12
N MET A 41 13.38 -4.17 -2.40
CA MET A 41 12.09 -4.66 -2.91
C MET A 41 11.73 -3.91 -4.18
N VAL A 42 10.92 -4.50 -5.05
CA VAL A 42 10.41 -3.81 -6.25
C VAL A 42 8.98 -3.34 -5.97
N ALA A 43 8.75 -2.04 -6.04
CA ALA A 43 7.41 -1.45 -5.90
C ALA A 43 6.93 -0.91 -7.25
N GLU A 44 5.75 -1.36 -7.67
CA GLU A 44 5.05 -0.86 -8.87
C GLU A 44 3.94 0.08 -8.40
N ILE A 45 3.96 1.33 -8.84
CA ILE A 45 2.87 2.27 -8.58
C ILE A 45 1.73 1.96 -9.55
N VAL A 46 0.57 1.61 -8.98
CA VAL A 46 -0.66 1.32 -9.73
C VAL A 46 -1.51 2.59 -9.87
N GLY A 47 -1.37 3.52 -8.92
CA GLY A 47 -2.04 4.82 -8.94
C GLY A 47 -1.92 5.51 -7.59
N TYR A 48 -2.80 6.47 -7.35
CA TYR A 48 -2.79 7.30 -6.14
C TYR A 48 -4.19 7.43 -5.55
N ARG A 49 -4.28 7.36 -4.21
CA ARG A 49 -5.51 7.69 -3.47
C ARG A 49 -5.34 8.98 -2.67
N LYS A 50 -6.45 9.65 -2.37
CA LYS A 50 -6.43 10.88 -1.55
C LYS A 50 -5.92 10.58 -0.14
N GLY A 51 -4.95 11.36 0.33
CA GLY A 51 -4.48 11.28 1.72
C GLY A 51 -5.58 11.68 2.72
N SER A 52 -5.60 11.06 3.90
CA SER A 52 -6.57 11.39 4.94
C SER A 52 -6.29 12.79 5.52
N LYS A 53 -7.36 13.58 5.70
CA LYS A 53 -7.32 14.97 6.20
C LYS A 53 -6.72 15.10 7.61
N ASN A 54 -6.69 14.02 8.38
CA ASN A 54 -6.23 13.98 9.77
C ASN A 54 -4.77 13.52 9.92
N THR A 55 -4.03 13.40 8.82
CA THR A 55 -2.62 13.01 8.84
C THR A 55 -1.72 14.23 8.63
N ALA A 56 -0.44 14.11 9.02
CA ALA A 56 0.55 15.17 8.86
C ALA A 56 0.77 15.64 7.40
N HIS A 57 0.19 14.93 6.43
CA HIS A 57 0.29 15.19 4.98
C HIS A 57 -1.09 15.51 4.37
N SER A 58 -1.93 16.24 5.10
CA SER A 58 -3.27 16.65 4.65
C SER A 58 -3.23 17.24 3.23
N GLY A 59 -3.77 16.49 2.27
CA GLY A 59 -3.84 16.85 0.85
C GLY A 59 -2.88 16.14 -0.09
N SER A 60 -1.78 15.53 0.39
CA SER A 60 -0.85 14.81 -0.48
C SER A 60 -1.42 13.44 -0.88
N PRO A 61 -1.38 13.06 -2.17
CA PRO A 61 -1.82 11.75 -2.61
C PRO A 61 -0.89 10.64 -2.10
N ILE A 62 -1.48 9.52 -1.68
CA ILE A 62 -0.74 8.35 -1.20
C ILE A 62 -0.55 7.39 -2.37
N PRO A 63 0.70 7.00 -2.73
CA PRO A 63 0.96 5.99 -3.74
C PRO A 63 0.37 4.65 -3.34
N CYS A 64 -0.37 4.08 -4.26
CA CYS A 64 -0.97 2.76 -4.17
C CYS A 64 -0.16 1.79 -5.03
N ILE A 65 0.42 0.77 -4.39
CA ILE A 65 1.48 -0.05 -4.96
C ILE A 65 1.14 -1.54 -4.97
N LYS A 66 1.79 -2.26 -5.89
CA LYS A 66 2.11 -3.68 -5.72
C LYS A 66 3.57 -3.79 -5.31
N LEU A 67 3.87 -4.76 -4.45
CA LEU A 67 5.21 -4.98 -3.92
C LEU A 67 5.67 -6.39 -4.29
N TYR A 68 6.91 -6.53 -4.77
CA TYR A 68 7.48 -7.78 -5.23
C TYR A 68 8.81 -8.05 -4.57
N ASP A 69 9.05 -9.31 -4.21
CA ASP A 69 10.37 -9.80 -3.81
C ASP A 69 11.19 -10.03 -5.11
N PRO A 70 12.32 -9.33 -5.31
CA PRO A 70 13.16 -9.52 -6.50
C PRO A 70 13.77 -10.92 -6.61
N ASP A 71 13.91 -11.64 -5.49
CA ASP A 71 14.40 -13.02 -5.43
C ASP A 71 13.26 -14.05 -5.42
N GLY A 72 12.01 -13.58 -5.41
CA GLY A 72 10.81 -14.40 -5.35
C GLY A 72 10.37 -14.96 -6.71
N ALA A 73 9.21 -15.60 -6.72
CA ALA A 73 8.60 -16.09 -7.96
C ALA A 73 8.27 -14.91 -8.90
N PRO A 74 8.75 -14.92 -10.16
CA PRO A 74 8.50 -13.82 -11.10
C PRO A 74 7.02 -13.54 -11.28
N GLY A 75 6.63 -12.27 -11.15
CA GLY A 75 5.27 -11.80 -11.41
C GLY A 75 4.24 -12.06 -10.30
N ILE A 76 4.65 -12.59 -9.14
CA ILE A 76 3.75 -12.77 -7.98
C ILE A 76 4.04 -11.70 -6.94
N ASP A 77 3.12 -10.75 -6.77
CA ASP A 77 3.24 -9.71 -5.74
C ASP A 77 2.97 -10.26 -4.32
N LEU A 78 3.46 -9.54 -3.32
CA LEU A 78 3.32 -9.89 -1.90
C LEU A 78 1.85 -9.90 -1.44
N GLY A 79 0.99 -9.05 -2.00
CA GLY A 79 -0.44 -9.06 -1.69
C GLY A 79 -1.09 -10.38 -2.11
N THR A 80 -0.78 -10.87 -3.32
CA THR A 80 -1.20 -12.20 -3.78
C THR A 80 -0.70 -13.30 -2.85
N GLN A 81 0.56 -13.24 -2.41
CA GLN A 81 1.13 -14.22 -1.47
C GLN A 81 0.46 -14.19 -0.09
N LEU A 82 0.10 -13.02 0.43
CA LEU A 82 -0.64 -12.89 1.69
C LEU A 82 -2.02 -13.54 1.60
N VAL A 83 -2.72 -13.37 0.46
CA VAL A 83 -3.99 -14.06 0.22
C VAL A 83 -3.80 -15.58 0.20
N GLN A 84 -2.77 -16.08 -0.48
CA GLN A 84 -2.45 -17.52 -0.50
C GLN A 84 -2.14 -18.09 0.90
N LYS A 85 -1.58 -17.26 1.79
CA LYS A 85 -1.29 -17.61 3.19
C LYS A 85 -2.50 -17.44 4.12
N ASN A 86 -3.67 -17.02 3.62
CA ASN A 86 -4.84 -16.64 4.42
C ASN A 86 -4.55 -15.51 5.43
N MET A 87 -3.60 -14.62 5.12
CA MET A 87 -3.29 -13.44 5.91
C MET A 87 -3.99 -12.17 5.40
N ALA A 88 -4.56 -12.24 4.20
CA ALA A 88 -5.37 -11.20 3.59
C ALA A 88 -6.51 -11.83 2.77
N LYS A 89 -7.52 -11.04 2.42
CA LYS A 89 -8.51 -11.38 1.40
C LYS A 89 -8.34 -10.49 0.17
N GLN A 90 -8.74 -10.97 -1.01
CA GLN A 90 -8.83 -10.12 -2.18
C GLN A 90 -9.86 -9.01 -1.97
N ALA A 91 -9.51 -7.81 -2.38
CA ALA A 91 -10.38 -6.65 -2.40
C ALA A 91 -10.41 -6.05 -3.82
N PRO A 92 -11.52 -5.41 -4.22
CA PRO A 92 -11.53 -4.58 -5.42
C PRO A 92 -10.43 -3.51 -5.33
N ILE A 93 -9.77 -3.23 -6.45
CA ILE A 93 -8.88 -2.07 -6.53
C ILE A 93 -9.77 -0.84 -6.56
N GLU A 94 -9.58 0.07 -5.61
CA GLU A 94 -10.30 1.34 -5.51
C GLU A 94 -10.10 2.20 -6.78
N ASP A 95 -10.96 3.21 -6.98
CA ASP A 95 -10.79 4.15 -8.08
C ASP A 95 -9.56 5.04 -7.81
N LEU A 96 -8.43 4.68 -8.40
CA LEU A 96 -7.13 5.34 -8.21
C LEU A 96 -6.91 6.39 -9.30
N SER A 97 -6.41 7.57 -8.90
CA SER A 97 -5.91 8.53 -9.89
C SER A 97 -4.62 8.00 -10.52
N PRO A 98 -4.46 8.07 -11.84
CA PRO A 98 -3.20 7.73 -12.50
C PRO A 98 -2.11 8.78 -12.28
N GLN A 99 -2.44 9.97 -11.78
CA GLN A 99 -1.51 11.10 -11.64
C GLN A 99 -1.28 11.45 -10.18
N PHE A 100 -0.04 11.88 -9.89
CA PHE A 100 0.33 12.46 -8.62
C PHE A 100 -0.15 13.92 -8.58
N ASP A 101 -1.41 14.11 -8.20
CA ASP A 101 -2.04 15.42 -8.19
C ASP A 101 -1.94 16.07 -6.80
N LEU A 102 -1.10 17.11 -6.69
CA LEU A 102 -1.02 17.96 -5.49
C LEU A 102 -2.17 18.98 -5.41
N ASN A 103 -2.85 19.22 -6.53
CA ASN A 103 -3.92 20.21 -6.67
C ASN A 103 -5.30 19.57 -6.62
N VAL A 104 -5.55 18.66 -5.69
CA VAL A 104 -6.93 18.27 -5.37
C VAL A 104 -7.55 19.44 -4.59
N THR A 105 -7.94 20.49 -5.32
CA THR A 105 -8.83 21.51 -4.78
C THR A 105 -10.09 20.80 -4.33
N ASP A 106 -10.40 20.87 -3.04
CA ASP A 106 -11.69 20.43 -2.52
C ASP A 106 -12.76 21.08 -3.39
N ASP A 107 -13.54 20.28 -4.12
CA ASP A 107 -14.75 20.76 -4.77
C ASP A 107 -15.55 21.51 -3.70
N GLU A 108 -15.79 22.79 -3.97
CA GLU A 108 -16.61 23.66 -3.15
C GLU A 108 -17.93 22.94 -2.83
N ASN A 109 -18.18 22.69 -1.55
CA ASN A 109 -19.53 22.55 -1.06
C ASN A 109 -19.68 23.50 0.12
N TRP A 110 -20.43 24.57 -0.17
CA TRP A 110 -20.92 25.60 0.72
C TRP A 110 -21.81 25.02 1.83
#